data_AF-A0A7S3ACP7-F1
#
_entry.id   AF-A0A7S3ACP7-F1
#
_cell.length_a   1.000
_cell.length_b   1.000
_cell.length_c   1.000
_cell.angle_alpha   90.00
_cell.angle_beta   90.00
_cell.angle_gamma   90.00
#
_symmetry.space_group_name_H-M   'P 1'
#
loop_
_entity.id
_entity.type
_entity.pdbx_description
1 polymer ?
#
loop_
_entity_poly.entity_id
_entity_poly.type
_entity_poly.pdbx_seq_one_letter_code
_entity_poly.pdbx_strand_id
1 'polypeptide(L)'
;DGLSDERERVRAALALISESGAADQQSLLQLEDLLRLFPDFALIDDLKEVVCDRLEHYTDRMGDLRSQMEEAATAAANLRHEISEVEGREICAPQEQSCACVDLAPLDVSTCGGCPVGAARHIAYPCGHAFRMACLHSAIAYALPSKSRQQLAVAGVAEVEDCVLAQCPLCGDAMVQSVSIPFIDETQEAETVRSWSISTP
;
A
#
# COMPACT_ATOMS: atom_id res chain seq x y z
N ASP A 1 -14.21 -15.23 66.15
CA ASP A 1 -14.89 -14.36 65.19
C ASP A 1 -13.96 -13.53 64.30
N GLY A 2 -12.90 -12.88 64.79
CA GLY A 2 -12.04 -12.00 63.95
C GLY A 2 -11.34 -12.63 62.73
N LEU A 3 -10.89 -13.90 62.82
CA LEU A 3 -10.19 -14.59 61.71
C LEU A 3 -11.12 -14.98 60.55
N SER A 4 -12.43 -15.08 60.79
CA SER A 4 -13.43 -15.33 59.73
C SER A 4 -13.67 -14.07 58.91
N ASP A 5 -13.70 -12.92 59.59
CA ASP A 5 -13.95 -11.61 59.00
C ASP A 5 -12.77 -11.15 58.11
N GLU A 6 -11.52 -11.48 58.49
CA GLU A 6 -10.35 -11.20 57.64
C GLU A 6 -10.30 -12.05 56.36
N ARG A 7 -10.73 -13.32 56.42
CA ARG A 7 -10.80 -14.20 55.25
C ARG A 7 -11.87 -13.75 54.26
N GLU A 8 -12.99 -13.27 54.77
CA GLU A 8 -14.07 -12.72 53.95
C GLU A 8 -13.64 -11.44 53.23
N ARG A 9 -12.84 -10.59 53.89
CA ARG A 9 -12.23 -9.39 53.27
C ARG A 9 -11.20 -9.73 52.18
N VAL A 10 -10.38 -10.76 52.38
CA VAL A 10 -9.43 -11.24 51.35
C VAL A 10 -10.18 -11.73 50.11
N ARG A 11 -11.23 -12.53 50.31
CA ARG A 11 -12.06 -13.03 49.20
C ARG A 11 -12.81 -11.92 48.48
N ALA A 12 -13.35 -10.95 49.22
CA ALA A 12 -13.98 -9.77 48.63
C ALA A 12 -12.98 -8.94 47.81
N ALA A 13 -11.73 -8.78 48.29
CA ALA A 13 -10.68 -8.09 47.55
C ALA A 13 -10.27 -8.85 46.28
N LEU A 14 -10.14 -10.17 46.32
CA LEU A 14 -9.85 -10.99 45.13
C LEU A 14 -10.99 -10.96 44.11
N ALA A 15 -12.26 -10.95 44.57
CA ALA A 15 -13.42 -10.79 43.71
C ALA A 15 -13.39 -9.45 42.95
N LEU A 16 -13.02 -8.35 43.62
CA LEU A 16 -12.88 -7.03 42.98
C LEU A 16 -11.79 -7.02 41.89
N ILE A 17 -10.68 -7.73 42.07
CA ILE A 17 -9.64 -7.87 41.02
C ILE A 17 -10.26 -8.58 39.80
N SER A 18 -10.99 -9.69 40.02
CA SER A 18 -11.60 -10.46 38.94
C SER A 18 -12.71 -9.71 38.19
N GLU A 19 -13.53 -8.93 38.90
CA GLU A 19 -14.59 -8.10 38.31
C GLU A 19 -14.02 -6.92 37.52
N SER A 20 -12.93 -6.31 38.01
CA SER A 20 -12.26 -5.20 37.32
C SER A 20 -11.54 -5.63 36.03
N GLY A 21 -11.23 -6.92 35.87
CA GLY A 21 -10.65 -7.48 34.65
C GLY A 21 -11.66 -7.88 33.57
N ALA A 22 -12.96 -7.93 33.90
CA ALA A 22 -13.99 -8.43 32.97
C ALA A 22 -14.59 -7.35 32.06
N ALA A 23 -14.43 -6.07 32.38
CA ALA A 23 -15.20 -4.99 31.75
C ALA A 23 -14.44 -4.16 30.71
N ASP A 24 -13.10 -4.13 30.73
CA ASP A 24 -12.33 -3.38 29.74
C ASP A 24 -10.88 -3.86 29.70
N GLN A 25 -10.20 -3.70 28.58
CA GLN A 25 -8.92 -4.34 28.23
C GLN A 25 -7.70 -3.95 29.12
N GLN A 26 -7.91 -3.31 30.27
CA GLN A 26 -6.87 -2.96 31.23
C GLN A 26 -7.39 -3.06 32.67
N SER A 27 -6.93 -4.07 33.40
CA SER A 27 -7.13 -4.17 34.85
C SER A 27 -6.44 -2.99 35.56
N LEU A 28 -7.23 -2.08 36.15
CA LEU A 28 -6.76 -0.92 36.91
C LEU A 28 -6.20 -1.27 38.30
N LEU A 29 -6.48 -2.48 38.79
CA LEU A 29 -6.02 -3.00 40.07
C LEU A 29 -5.33 -4.35 39.84
N GLN A 30 -4.05 -4.45 40.23
CA GLN A 30 -3.30 -5.71 40.12
C GLN A 30 -3.20 -6.40 41.48
N LEU A 31 -2.97 -7.72 41.46
CA LEU A 31 -2.69 -8.47 42.69
C LEU A 31 -1.49 -7.89 43.43
N GLU A 32 -0.50 -7.36 42.71
CA GLU A 32 0.66 -6.68 43.31
C GLU A 32 0.28 -5.51 44.23
N ASP A 33 -0.82 -4.82 43.95
CA ASP A 33 -1.28 -3.64 44.70
C ASP A 33 -1.91 -4.01 46.06
N LEU A 34 -2.52 -5.20 46.12
CA LEU A 34 -3.26 -5.67 47.29
C LEU A 34 -2.42 -6.60 48.18
N LEU A 35 -1.29 -7.13 47.68
CA LEU A 35 -0.37 -7.99 48.45
C LEU A 35 0.10 -7.35 49.77
N ARG A 36 0.24 -6.03 49.83
CA ARG A 36 0.66 -5.31 51.05
C ARG A 36 -0.43 -5.18 52.11
N LEU A 37 -1.69 -5.40 51.74
CA LEU A 37 -2.87 -5.23 52.58
C LEU A 37 -3.33 -6.56 53.18
N PHE A 38 -2.79 -7.69 52.71
CA PHE A 38 -3.15 -9.00 53.23
C PHE A 38 -2.33 -9.32 54.50
N PRO A 39 -2.99 -9.81 55.56
CA PRO A 39 -2.28 -10.28 56.75
C PRO A 39 -1.43 -11.51 56.41
N ASP A 40 -0.31 -11.70 57.12
CA ASP A 40 0.69 -12.76 56.86
C ASP A 40 0.13 -14.20 56.79
N PHE A 41 -1.08 -14.42 57.34
CA PHE A 41 -1.75 -15.71 57.44
C PHE A 41 -3.06 -15.82 56.65
N ALA A 42 -3.41 -14.81 55.84
CA ALA A 42 -4.47 -14.98 54.84
C ALA A 42 -4.13 -16.20 53.99
N LEU A 43 -5.07 -17.16 53.91
CA LEU A 43 -4.83 -18.52 53.40
C LEU A 43 -4.11 -18.48 52.06
N ILE A 44 -2.89 -19.03 52.05
CA ILE A 44 -2.10 -19.27 50.84
C ILE A 44 -2.95 -19.97 49.75
N ASP A 45 -3.91 -20.80 50.16
CA ASP A 45 -4.82 -21.50 49.26
C ASP A 45 -5.76 -20.56 48.49
N ASP A 46 -6.29 -19.49 49.11
CA ASP A 46 -7.21 -18.54 48.43
C ASP A 46 -6.45 -17.67 47.39
N LEU A 47 -5.16 -17.43 47.61
CA LEU A 47 -4.31 -16.63 46.72
C LEU A 47 -3.65 -17.47 45.61
N LYS A 48 -3.44 -18.76 45.86
CA LYS A 48 -2.75 -19.68 44.95
C LYS A 48 -3.43 -19.76 43.58
N GLU A 49 -4.76 -19.90 43.54
CA GLU A 49 -5.49 -20.01 42.28
C GLU A 49 -5.31 -18.74 41.45
N VAL A 50 -5.47 -17.56 42.06
CA VAL A 50 -5.29 -16.27 41.38
C VAL A 50 -3.87 -16.06 40.86
N VAL A 51 -2.85 -16.52 41.60
CA VAL A 51 -1.45 -16.46 41.13
C VAL A 51 -1.21 -17.43 39.98
N CYS A 52 -1.74 -18.65 40.06
CA CYS A 52 -1.64 -19.63 38.99
C CYS A 52 -2.29 -19.11 37.69
N ASP A 53 -3.49 -18.55 37.77
CA ASP A 53 -4.21 -17.97 36.63
C ASP A 53 -3.43 -16.82 35.99
N ARG A 54 -2.81 -15.94 36.80
CA ARG A 54 -1.99 -14.84 36.28
C ARG A 54 -0.69 -15.34 35.62
N LEU A 55 -0.05 -16.35 36.19
CA LEU A 55 1.15 -16.94 35.60
C LEU A 55 0.84 -17.65 34.27
N GLU A 56 -0.32 -18.30 34.18
CA GLU A 56 -0.82 -18.87 32.92
C GLU A 56 -1.09 -17.76 31.90
N HIS A 57 -1.79 -16.70 32.29
CA HIS A 57 -2.04 -15.54 31.41
C HIS A 57 -0.75 -14.86 30.91
N TYR A 58 0.30 -14.75 31.75
CA TYR A 58 1.60 -14.24 31.31
C TYR A 58 2.28 -15.19 30.33
N THR A 59 2.17 -16.50 30.55
CA THR A 59 2.73 -17.53 29.65
C THR A 59 2.03 -17.52 28.30
N ASP A 60 0.70 -17.41 28.28
CA ASP A 60 -0.10 -17.28 27.07
C ASP A 60 0.27 -16.01 26.31
N ARG A 61 0.32 -14.87 26.99
CA ARG A 61 0.70 -13.59 26.38
C ARG A 61 2.13 -13.60 25.83
N MET A 62 3.05 -14.29 26.49
CA MET A 62 4.41 -14.50 25.96
C MET A 62 4.39 -15.39 24.71
N GLY A 63 3.53 -16.40 24.67
CA GLY A 63 3.27 -17.22 23.49
C GLY A 63 2.74 -16.40 22.32
N ASP A 64 1.72 -15.57 22.56
CA ASP A 64 1.12 -14.70 21.55
C ASP A 64 2.14 -13.71 20.98
N LEU A 65 2.89 -13.04 21.85
CA LEU A 65 3.90 -12.08 21.42
C LEU A 65 5.01 -12.77 20.59
N ARG A 66 5.39 -13.99 20.98
CA ARG A 66 6.37 -14.78 20.23
C ARG A 66 5.83 -15.17 18.85
N SER A 67 4.56 -15.59 18.75
CA SER A 67 3.92 -15.89 17.46
C SER A 67 3.92 -14.66 16.56
N GLN A 68 3.52 -13.51 17.09
CA GLN A 68 3.52 -12.24 16.36
C GLN A 68 4.94 -11.86 15.88
N MET A 69 5.97 -12.07 16.69
CA MET A 69 7.35 -11.84 16.29
C MET A 69 7.79 -12.78 15.17
N GLU A 70 7.40 -14.06 15.22
CA GLU A 70 7.75 -15.06 14.21
C GLU A 70 7.02 -14.84 12.88
N GLU A 71 5.75 -14.45 12.93
CA GLU A 71 4.98 -14.02 11.77
C GLU A 71 5.60 -12.77 11.12
N ALA A 72 5.92 -11.74 11.92
CA ALA A 72 6.56 -10.53 11.42
C ALA A 72 7.96 -10.82 10.84
N ALA A 73 8.74 -11.69 11.47
CA ALA A 73 10.05 -12.12 10.97
C ALA A 73 9.93 -12.86 9.63
N THR A 74 8.93 -13.74 9.50
CA THR A 74 8.65 -14.48 8.26
C THR A 74 8.22 -13.53 7.15
N ALA A 75 7.31 -12.59 7.45
CA ALA A 75 6.89 -11.56 6.49
C ALA A 75 8.08 -10.71 6.03
N ALA A 76 8.95 -10.28 6.97
CA ALA A 76 10.16 -9.53 6.63
C ALA A 76 11.13 -10.34 5.77
N ALA A 77 11.26 -11.65 6.01
CA ALA A 77 12.09 -12.53 5.19
C ALA A 77 11.55 -12.67 3.76
N ASN A 78 10.23 -12.85 3.61
CA ASN A 78 9.57 -12.92 2.30
C ASN A 78 9.76 -11.61 1.52
N LEU A 79 9.56 -10.45 2.16
CA LEU A 79 9.78 -9.15 1.53
C LEU A 79 11.23 -8.97 1.08
N ARG A 80 12.21 -9.38 1.89
CA ARG A 80 13.63 -9.33 1.49
C ARG A 80 13.93 -10.23 0.30
N HIS A 81 13.28 -11.39 0.23
CA HIS A 81 13.41 -12.29 -0.92
C HIS A 81 12.83 -11.66 -2.19
N GLU A 82 11.62 -11.11 -2.11
CA GLU A 82 10.97 -10.41 -3.23
C GLU A 82 11.81 -9.23 -3.73
N ILE A 83 12.37 -8.41 -2.82
CA ILE A 83 13.26 -7.30 -3.18
C ILE A 83 14.47 -7.83 -3.96
N SER A 84 15.12 -8.89 -3.45
CA SER A 84 16.29 -9.49 -4.12
C SER A 84 15.95 -10.08 -5.50
N GLU A 85 14.75 -10.65 -5.67
CA GLU A 85 14.29 -11.14 -6.97
C GLU A 85 14.06 -10.01 -7.98
N VAL A 86 13.56 -8.86 -7.53
CA VAL A 86 13.34 -7.68 -8.39
C VAL A 86 14.66 -6.99 -8.73
N GLU A 87 15.60 -6.89 -7.79
CA GLU A 87 16.93 -6.30 -8.02
C GLU A 87 17.72 -7.03 -9.13
N GLY A 88 17.49 -8.34 -9.31
CA GLY A 88 18.13 -9.13 -10.37
C GLY A 88 17.55 -8.92 -11.77
N ARG A 89 16.44 -8.18 -11.92
CA ARG A 89 15.78 -7.97 -13.22
C ARG A 89 16.40 -6.76 -13.92
N GLU A 90 17.34 -7.02 -14.81
CA GLU A 90 17.86 -6.00 -15.71
C GLU A 90 16.93 -5.81 -16.92
N ILE A 91 16.67 -4.55 -17.27
CA ILE A 91 15.98 -4.20 -18.51
C ILE A 91 17.05 -3.91 -19.56
N CYS A 92 17.27 -4.84 -20.48
CA CYS A 92 18.17 -4.63 -21.61
C CYS A 92 17.39 -4.07 -22.81
N ALA A 93 17.69 -2.84 -23.20
CA ALA A 93 17.23 -2.25 -24.46
C ALA A 93 18.31 -2.40 -25.54
N PRO A 94 18.13 -3.27 -26.56
CA PRO A 94 19.12 -3.39 -27.63
C PRO A 94 19.22 -2.08 -28.44
N GLN A 95 20.39 -1.81 -29.02
CA GLN A 95 20.61 -0.56 -29.80
C GLN A 95 19.64 -0.41 -30.98
N GLU A 96 19.20 -1.55 -31.55
CA GLU A 96 18.28 -1.62 -32.68
C GLU A 96 16.80 -1.53 -32.26
N GLN A 97 16.50 -1.47 -30.96
CA GLN A 97 15.13 -1.34 -30.49
C GLN A 97 14.52 -0.04 -31.02
N SER A 98 13.41 -0.17 -31.75
CA SER A 98 12.67 0.96 -32.28
C SER A 98 11.94 1.71 -31.17
N CYS A 99 11.92 3.03 -31.27
CA CYS A 99 11.12 3.85 -30.38
C CYS A 99 9.62 3.56 -30.59
N ALA A 100 8.90 3.13 -29.55
CA ALA A 100 7.46 2.79 -29.61
C ALA A 100 6.54 4.03 -29.73
N CYS A 101 7.09 5.20 -30.04
CA CYS A 101 6.33 6.45 -30.19
C CYS A 101 5.28 6.41 -31.31
N VAL A 102 5.41 5.53 -32.29
CA VAL A 102 4.43 5.38 -33.38
C VAL A 102 3.08 4.90 -32.84
N ASP A 103 3.11 4.04 -31.82
CA ASP A 103 1.90 3.47 -31.22
C ASP A 103 1.21 4.45 -30.25
N LEU A 104 1.88 5.54 -29.88
CA LEU A 104 1.35 6.59 -28.99
C LEU A 104 0.51 7.65 -29.72
N ALA A 105 0.33 7.53 -31.04
CA ALA A 105 -0.20 8.61 -31.85
C ALA A 105 -1.74 8.53 -32.07
N PRO A 106 -2.52 9.47 -31.50
CA PRO A 106 -3.46 10.24 -32.30
C PRO A 106 -2.67 11.02 -33.38
N LEU A 107 -3.28 11.25 -34.55
CA LEU A 107 -2.67 11.73 -35.80
C LEU A 107 -1.82 13.03 -35.74
N ASP A 108 -1.74 13.71 -34.59
CA ASP A 108 -1.30 15.10 -34.48
C ASP A 108 0.01 15.28 -33.68
N VAL A 109 0.54 14.21 -33.08
CA VAL A 109 1.77 14.26 -32.27
C VAL A 109 2.99 13.99 -33.14
N SER A 110 4.00 14.87 -33.09
CA SER A 110 5.28 14.66 -33.78
C SER A 110 6.02 13.47 -33.15
N THR A 111 5.98 12.32 -33.83
CA THR A 111 6.75 11.12 -33.47
C THR A 111 8.04 11.06 -34.29
N CYS A 112 9.02 10.27 -33.84
CA CYS A 112 10.24 10.05 -34.64
C CYS A 112 10.08 8.94 -35.69
N GLY A 113 8.87 8.43 -35.92
CA GLY A 113 8.63 7.37 -36.91
C GLY A 113 9.31 6.04 -36.57
N GLY A 114 9.58 5.77 -35.29
CA GLY A 114 10.18 4.49 -34.86
C GLY A 114 11.70 4.42 -34.97
N CYS A 115 12.41 5.55 -35.00
CA CYS A 115 13.88 5.56 -34.99
C CYS A 115 14.48 4.70 -33.85
N PRO A 116 15.67 4.10 -34.05
CA PRO A 116 16.34 3.32 -33.03
C PRO A 116 16.66 4.18 -31.79
N VAL A 117 16.43 3.61 -30.60
CA VAL A 117 16.62 4.32 -29.33
C VAL A 117 18.09 4.43 -28.92
N GLY A 118 18.96 3.52 -29.39
CA GLY A 118 20.34 3.38 -28.92
C GLY A 118 21.24 4.61 -29.12
N ALA A 119 20.92 5.49 -30.08
CA ALA A 119 21.69 6.70 -30.37
C ALA A 119 21.24 7.95 -29.59
N ALA A 120 20.18 7.85 -28.77
CA ALA A 120 19.59 8.97 -28.05
C ALA A 120 19.35 8.63 -26.57
N ARG A 121 19.14 9.65 -25.74
CA ARG A 121 18.65 9.46 -24.36
C ARG A 121 17.28 8.77 -24.43
N HIS A 122 17.18 7.59 -23.84
CA HIS A 122 16.00 6.74 -23.89
C HIS A 122 15.68 6.11 -22.54
N ILE A 123 14.44 5.66 -22.37
CA ILE A 123 13.95 4.87 -21.23
C ILE A 123 13.34 3.62 -21.83
N ALA A 124 13.60 2.49 -21.18
CA ALA A 124 12.96 1.22 -21.45
C ALA A 124 12.17 0.77 -20.23
N TYR A 125 11.00 0.21 -20.47
CA TYR A 125 10.09 -0.24 -19.41
C TYR A 125 10.12 -1.77 -19.29
N PRO A 126 9.76 -2.33 -18.11
CA PRO A 126 9.67 -3.78 -17.91
C PRO A 126 8.71 -4.50 -18.88
N CYS A 127 7.74 -3.77 -19.42
CA CYS A 127 6.83 -4.27 -20.46
C CYS A 127 7.47 -4.49 -21.84
N GLY A 128 8.73 -4.08 -22.03
CA GLY A 128 9.47 -4.20 -23.29
C GLY A 128 9.35 -3.00 -24.23
N HIS A 129 8.54 -1.99 -23.94
CA HIS A 129 8.53 -0.75 -24.71
C HIS A 129 9.74 0.14 -24.38
N ALA A 130 10.31 0.78 -25.40
CA ALA A 130 11.37 1.77 -25.24
C ALA A 130 11.03 3.04 -26.01
N PHE A 131 11.40 4.19 -25.45
CA PHE A 131 11.12 5.49 -26.04
C PHE A 131 12.30 6.43 -25.90
N ARG A 132 12.51 7.24 -26.94
CA ARG A 132 13.40 8.40 -26.88
C ARG A 132 12.76 9.46 -26.00
N MET A 133 13.53 10.12 -25.14
CA MET A 133 13.01 11.13 -24.20
C MET A 133 12.20 12.21 -24.91
N ALA A 134 12.70 12.72 -26.03
CA ALA A 134 11.99 13.74 -26.81
C ALA A 134 10.60 13.29 -27.29
N CYS A 135 10.46 12.04 -27.74
CA CYS A 135 9.18 11.48 -28.19
C CYS A 135 8.24 11.14 -27.03
N LEU A 136 8.81 10.83 -25.87
CA LEU A 136 8.05 10.52 -24.67
C LEU A 136 7.48 11.79 -24.04
N HIS A 137 8.25 12.88 -23.99
CA HIS A 137 7.76 14.19 -23.57
C HIS A 137 6.63 14.70 -24.46
N SER A 138 6.75 14.54 -25.79
CA SER A 138 5.68 14.93 -26.70
C SER A 138 4.42 14.09 -26.47
N ALA A 139 4.55 12.77 -26.30
CA ALA A 139 3.41 11.89 -26.08
C ALA A 139 2.70 12.10 -24.74
N ILE A 140 3.43 12.35 -23.66
CA ILE A 140 2.89 12.55 -22.30
C ILE A 140 2.04 13.81 -22.20
N ALA A 141 2.38 14.87 -22.95
CA ALA A 141 1.52 16.04 -23.06
C ALA A 141 0.11 15.68 -23.56
N TYR A 142 -0.03 14.64 -24.39
CA TYR A 142 -1.30 14.21 -24.97
C TYR A 142 -1.97 13.05 -24.22
N ALA A 143 -1.19 12.08 -23.73
CA ALA A 143 -1.70 10.83 -23.16
C ALA A 143 -2.21 10.92 -21.71
N LEU A 144 -1.82 11.95 -20.94
CA LEU A 144 -2.29 12.09 -19.56
C LEU A 144 -3.63 12.85 -19.47
N PRO A 145 -4.62 12.33 -18.73
CA PRO A 145 -5.87 13.02 -18.49
C PRO A 145 -5.67 14.33 -17.69
N SER A 146 -6.66 15.22 -17.79
CA SER A 146 -6.60 16.66 -17.47
C SER A 146 -6.07 17.00 -16.07
N LYS A 147 -6.29 16.14 -15.06
CA LYS A 147 -5.84 16.37 -13.68
C LYS A 147 -4.33 16.20 -13.52
N SER A 148 -3.73 15.22 -14.21
CA SER A 148 -2.29 15.03 -14.24
C SER A 148 -1.63 16.02 -15.19
N ARG A 149 -2.29 16.36 -16.32
CA ARG A 149 -1.83 17.41 -17.26
C ARG A 149 -1.65 18.78 -16.58
N GLN A 150 -2.53 19.15 -15.64
CA GLN A 150 -2.39 20.39 -14.86
C GLN A 150 -1.20 20.38 -13.90
N GLN A 151 -0.82 19.22 -13.36
CA GLN A 151 0.38 19.08 -12.54
C GLN A 151 1.64 19.20 -13.43
N LEU A 152 1.64 18.58 -14.61
CA LEU A 152 2.73 18.66 -15.60
C LEU A 152 2.92 20.04 -16.24
N ALA A 153 1.87 20.87 -16.34
CA ALA A 153 1.98 22.23 -16.88
C ALA A 153 2.62 23.23 -15.90
N VAL A 154 2.68 22.88 -14.60
CA VAL A 154 3.29 23.68 -13.52
C VAL A 154 4.62 23.07 -13.08
N ALA A 155 4.82 21.78 -13.36
CA ALA A 155 6.00 21.02 -12.98
C ALA A 155 7.21 21.34 -13.86
N GLY A 156 8.37 21.47 -13.22
CA GLY A 156 9.64 21.60 -13.94
C GLY A 156 9.97 20.31 -14.71
N VAL A 157 10.90 20.40 -15.67
CA VAL A 157 11.33 19.25 -16.51
C VAL A 157 11.71 18.00 -15.68
N ALA A 158 12.19 18.17 -14.44
CA ALA A 158 12.57 17.08 -13.54
C ALA A 158 11.39 16.28 -13.00
N GLU A 159 10.30 16.93 -12.60
CA GLU A 159 9.10 16.26 -12.05
C GLU A 159 8.33 15.50 -13.14
N VAL A 160 8.45 15.95 -14.39
CA VAL A 160 7.95 15.25 -15.58
C VAL A 160 8.68 13.93 -15.78
N GLU A 161 10.01 13.91 -15.60
CA GLU A 161 10.85 12.71 -15.77
C GLU A 161 10.53 11.61 -14.74
N ASP A 162 10.24 11.96 -13.49
CA ASP A 162 9.83 10.97 -12.48
C ASP A 162 8.48 10.33 -12.81
N CYS A 163 7.54 11.12 -13.34
CA CYS A 163 6.26 10.60 -13.83
C CYS A 163 6.45 9.66 -15.02
N VAL A 164 7.36 10.02 -15.92
CA VAL A 164 7.73 9.20 -17.09
C VAL A 164 8.31 7.87 -16.65
N LEU A 165 9.19 7.86 -15.65
CA LEU A 165 9.87 6.65 -15.16
C LEU A 165 8.91 5.70 -14.45
N ALA A 166 7.83 6.22 -13.86
CA ALA A 166 6.91 5.42 -13.05
C ALA A 166 6.08 4.42 -13.87
N GLN A 167 5.59 4.80 -15.07
CA GLN A 167 4.70 3.94 -15.85
C GLN A 167 4.89 4.10 -17.36
N CYS A 168 4.71 2.99 -18.09
CA CYS A 168 4.70 3.01 -19.55
C CYS A 168 3.40 3.66 -20.06
N PRO A 169 3.45 4.65 -20.97
CA PRO A 169 2.26 5.31 -21.47
C PRO A 169 1.40 4.42 -22.41
N LEU A 170 1.94 3.33 -22.96
CA LEU A 170 1.21 2.41 -23.85
C LEU A 170 0.44 1.31 -23.12
N CYS A 171 0.92 0.88 -21.96
CA CYS A 171 0.35 -0.28 -21.25
C CYS A 171 0.17 -0.06 -19.75
N GLY A 172 0.37 1.17 -19.27
CA GLY A 172 0.12 1.58 -17.89
C GLY A 172 -1.26 2.19 -17.70
N ASP A 173 -1.47 2.82 -16.54
CA ASP A 173 -2.79 3.31 -16.11
C ASP A 173 -3.34 4.40 -17.03
N ALA A 174 -2.49 5.20 -17.66
CA ALA A 174 -2.90 6.22 -18.63
C ALA A 174 -3.70 5.62 -19.80
N MET A 175 -3.28 4.44 -20.29
CA MET A 175 -3.99 3.75 -21.36
C MET A 175 -5.29 3.10 -20.88
N VAL A 176 -5.34 2.64 -19.62
CA VAL A 176 -6.58 2.12 -19.03
C VAL A 176 -7.60 3.24 -18.86
N GLN A 177 -7.17 4.41 -18.41
CA GLN A 177 -8.04 5.57 -18.21
C GLN A 177 -8.56 6.15 -19.54
N SER A 178 -7.78 6.04 -20.62
CA SER A 178 -8.18 6.55 -21.94
C SER A 178 -9.34 5.78 -22.57
N VAL A 179 -9.61 4.54 -22.17
CA VAL A 179 -10.77 3.74 -22.65
C VAL A 179 -12.10 4.44 -22.36
N SER A 180 -12.17 5.22 -21.28
CA SER A 180 -13.38 5.95 -20.88
C SER A 180 -13.52 7.32 -21.56
N ILE A 181 -12.51 7.74 -22.33
CA ILE A 181 -12.49 9.05 -23.00
C ILE A 181 -13.03 8.84 -24.42
N PRO A 182 -14.08 9.58 -24.83
CA PRO A 182 -14.59 9.48 -26.19
C PRO A 182 -13.54 9.91 -27.20
N PHE A 183 -13.42 9.17 -28.31
CA PHE A 183 -12.44 9.44 -29.38
C PHE A 183 -12.68 10.78 -30.10
N ILE A 184 -13.92 11.27 -30.06
CA ILE A 184 -14.37 12.48 -30.72
C ILE A 184 -15.05 13.33 -29.64
N ASP A 185 -14.73 14.62 -29.57
CA ASP A 185 -15.42 15.55 -28.67
C ASP A 185 -16.88 15.75 -29.11
N GLU A 186 -17.78 16.06 -28.18
CA GLU A 186 -19.23 16.22 -28.47
C GLU A 186 -19.49 17.24 -29.60
N THR A 187 -18.64 18.26 -29.72
CA THR A 187 -18.73 19.27 -30.79
C THR A 187 -18.39 18.69 -32.16
N GLN A 188 -17.32 17.91 -32.25
CA GLN A 188 -16.87 17.24 -33.47
C GLN A 188 -17.79 16.08 -33.86
N GLU A 189 -18.39 15.40 -32.88
CA GLU A 189 -19.39 14.35 -33.11
C GLU A 189 -20.61 14.96 -33.80
N ALA A 190 -21.12 16.09 -33.30
CA ALA A 190 -22.25 16.79 -33.91
C ALA A 190 -21.95 17.25 -35.35
N GLU A 191 -20.73 17.72 -35.63
CA GLU A 191 -20.30 18.08 -36.99
C GLU A 191 -20.17 16.86 -37.91
N THR A 192 -19.61 15.76 -37.41
CA THR A 192 -19.46 14.52 -38.16
C THR A 192 -20.83 13.92 -38.50
N VAL A 193 -21.76 13.86 -37.54
CA VAL A 193 -23.15 13.41 -37.77
C VAL A 193 -23.85 14.28 -38.80
N ARG A 194 -23.66 15.61 -38.77
CA ARG A 194 -24.19 16.52 -39.79
C ARG A 194 -23.61 16.25 -41.17
N SER A 195 -22.32 15.93 -41.27
CA SER A 195 -21.66 15.62 -42.55
C SER A 195 -22.23 14.36 -43.23
N TRP A 196 -22.84 13.45 -42.46
CA TRP A 196 -23.46 12.24 -42.97
C TRP A 196 -24.95 12.40 -43.28
N SER A 197 -25.51 13.60 -43.07
CA SER A 197 -26.91 13.88 -43.42
C SER A 197 -27.06 13.88 -44.94
N ILE A 198 -27.72 12.85 -45.47
CA ILE A 198 -28.06 12.77 -46.88
C ILE A 198 -29.17 13.80 -47.13
N SER A 199 -28.85 14.86 -47.86
CA SER A 199 -29.86 15.80 -48.34
C SER A 199 -30.80 15.05 -49.27
N THR A 200 -32.05 14.86 -48.86
CA THR A 200 -33.09 14.35 -49.75
C THR A 200 -33.45 15.45 -50.76
N PRO A 201 -33.64 15.10 -52.05
CA PRO A 201 -33.88 16.07 -53.12
C PRO A 201 -35.21 16.82 -52.96
#